data_AF-F3C749-F1
#
_entry.id   AF-F3C749-F1
#
_cell.length_a   1.000
_cell.length_b   1.000
_cell.length_c   1.000
_cell.angle_alpha   90.00
_cell.angle_beta   90.00
_cell.angle_gamma   90.00
#
_symmetry.space_group_name_H-M   'P 1'
#
loop_
_entity.id
_entity.type
_entity.pdbx_description
1 polymer ?
#
loop_
_entity_poly.entity_id
_entity_poly.type
_entity_poly.pdbx_seq_one_letter_code
_entity_poly.pdbx_strand_id
1 'polypeptide(L)'
;MAGVRFAQTLFFLDSQMIAKFLNYHSFAESNIEGIDFILASLDRLLSSLALTLDQKYFLMNRQCTKYFLEFQVKGNDKAFLDRNFRNIYNDSSVLYSIAEGATPTLPTHLDELILVRDAGITELLRWEKNSLTLLTAVRLQAYVHMSCNRFFSTDRRLREMLVCDLLRRSYEKNLIRFDNSKLSTTEK
;
A
#
# COMPACT_ATOMS: atom_id res chain seq x y z
N MET A 1 12.00 -14.87 19.07
CA MET A 1 13.04 -13.88 18.73
C MET A 1 13.11 -13.56 17.23
N ALA A 2 13.08 -14.55 16.33
CA ALA A 2 13.19 -14.33 14.87
C ALA A 2 12.22 -13.27 14.30
N GLY A 3 10.93 -13.32 14.65
CA GLY A 3 9.94 -12.35 14.16
C GLY A 3 10.14 -10.91 14.62
N VAL A 4 10.79 -10.67 15.77
CA VAL A 4 11.11 -9.31 16.24
C VAL A 4 12.24 -8.72 15.39
N ARG A 5 13.29 -9.50 15.14
CA ARG A 5 14.41 -9.08 14.30
C ARG A 5 13.96 -8.79 12.87
N PHE A 6 13.12 -9.66 12.31
CA PHE A 6 12.53 -9.43 10.99
C PHE A 6 11.78 -8.08 10.93
N ALA A 7 10.88 -7.84 11.89
CA ALA A 7 10.13 -6.58 11.93
C ALA A 7 11.04 -5.36 12.09
N GLN A 8 12.07 -5.44 12.94
CA GLN A 8 13.06 -4.36 13.11
C GLN A 8 13.81 -4.05 11.82
N THR A 9 14.27 -5.08 11.09
CA THR A 9 14.97 -4.89 9.82
C THR A 9 14.04 -4.31 8.75
N LEU A 10 12.81 -4.82 8.64
CA LEU A 10 11.80 -4.27 7.73
C LEU A 10 11.54 -2.79 8.04
N PHE A 11 11.30 -2.46 9.31
CA PHE A 11 11.07 -1.08 9.76
C PHE A 11 12.27 -0.18 9.52
N PHE A 12 13.49 -0.69 9.63
CA PHE A 12 14.70 0.06 9.35
C PHE A 12 14.83 0.39 7.87
N LEU A 13 14.61 -0.60 6.98
CA LEU A 13 14.62 -0.40 5.53
C LEU A 13 13.56 0.61 5.10
N ASP A 14 12.35 0.48 5.64
CA ASP A 14 11.22 1.37 5.39
C ASP A 14 11.50 2.81 5.89
N SER A 15 12.07 2.95 7.09
CA SER A 15 12.49 4.26 7.64
C SER A 15 13.53 4.95 6.77
N GLN A 16 14.53 4.22 6.27
CA GLN A 16 15.56 4.79 5.42
C GLN A 16 15.00 5.31 4.09
N MET A 17 14.11 4.54 3.47
CA MET A 17 13.44 4.93 2.24
C MET A 17 12.60 6.20 2.45
N ILE A 18 11.79 6.25 3.51
CA ILE A 18 10.94 7.42 3.82
C ILE A 18 11.79 8.65 4.18
N ALA A 19 12.85 8.48 4.97
CA ALA A 19 13.73 9.60 5.32
C ALA A 19 14.42 10.21 4.08
N LYS A 20 14.85 9.36 3.13
CA LYS A 20 15.40 9.83 1.86
C LYS A 20 14.34 10.58 1.04
N PHE A 21 13.13 10.02 0.92
CA PHE A 21 12.01 10.68 0.25
C PHE A 21 11.75 12.09 0.80
N LEU A 22 11.64 12.21 2.13
CA LEU A 22 11.38 13.48 2.81
C LEU A 22 12.54 14.49 2.68
N ASN A 23 13.78 14.03 2.51
CA ASN A 23 14.92 14.92 2.25
C ASN A 23 14.91 15.52 0.84
N TYR A 24 14.37 14.81 -0.15
CA TYR A 24 14.31 15.30 -1.53
C TYR A 24 13.22 16.33 -1.77
N HIS A 25 12.19 16.39 -0.91
CA HIS A 25 11.00 17.17 -1.15
C HIS A 25 10.75 18.17 -0.02
N SER A 26 10.64 19.46 -0.36
CA SER A 26 9.95 20.45 0.48
C SER A 26 8.46 20.12 0.46
N PHE A 27 8.08 19.10 1.22
CA PHE A 27 6.88 18.32 0.96
C PHE A 27 5.63 18.91 1.65
N ALA A 28 4.55 19.05 0.87
CA ALA A 28 3.20 19.08 1.41
C ALA A 28 2.61 17.66 1.30
N GLU A 29 2.20 17.09 2.44
CA GLU A 29 1.66 15.71 2.56
C GLU A 29 0.44 15.39 1.70
N SER A 30 -0.14 16.39 1.06
CA SER A 30 -1.29 16.32 0.18
C SER A 30 -0.97 16.44 -1.31
N ASN A 31 0.31 16.59 -1.72
CA ASN A 31 0.64 16.60 -3.14
C ASN A 31 0.50 15.20 -3.74
N ILE A 32 0.03 15.13 -4.99
CA ILE A 32 -0.21 13.88 -5.72
C ILE A 32 1.05 13.01 -5.81
N GLU A 33 2.24 13.60 -5.97
CA GLU A 33 3.50 12.86 -6.03
C GLU A 33 3.77 12.05 -4.75
N GLY A 34 3.50 12.62 -3.58
CA GLY A 34 3.67 11.90 -2.33
C GLY A 34 2.58 10.87 -2.07
N ILE A 35 1.36 11.13 -2.55
CA ILE A 35 0.28 10.14 -2.54
C ILE A 35 0.68 8.95 -3.43
N ASP A 36 1.15 9.21 -4.66
CA ASP A 36 1.64 8.19 -5.58
C ASP A 36 2.81 7.41 -4.97
N PHE A 37 3.75 8.11 -4.32
CA PHE A 37 4.87 7.46 -3.64
C PHE A 37 4.42 6.49 -2.54
N ILE A 38 3.55 6.91 -1.61
CA ILE A 38 3.12 6.02 -0.50
C ILE A 38 2.26 4.87 -1.02
N LEU A 39 1.44 5.09 -2.05
CA LEU A 39 0.62 4.05 -2.68
C LEU A 39 1.50 2.99 -3.36
N ALA A 40 2.45 3.42 -4.19
CA ALA A 40 3.39 2.53 -4.87
C ALA A 40 4.28 1.80 -3.86
N SER A 41 4.75 2.50 -2.82
CA SER A 41 5.58 1.91 -1.77
C SER A 41 4.85 0.82 -0.99
N LEU A 42 3.58 1.04 -0.62
CA LEU A 42 2.79 0.02 0.06
C LEU A 42 2.45 -1.16 -0.86
N ASP A 43 2.05 -0.91 -2.11
CA ASP A 43 1.80 -2.01 -3.04
C ASP A 43 3.04 -2.90 -3.22
N ARG A 44 4.20 -2.27 -3.41
CA ARG A 44 5.49 -2.95 -3.56
C ARG A 44 5.99 -3.59 -2.27
N LEU A 45 5.67 -3.04 -1.10
CA LEU A 45 5.94 -3.67 0.20
C LEU A 45 5.21 -5.02 0.27
N LEU A 46 3.92 -5.01 -0.03
CA LEU A 46 3.09 -6.21 0.03
C LEU A 46 3.51 -7.23 -1.04
N SER A 47 3.88 -6.78 -2.24
CA SER A 47 4.51 -7.63 -3.27
C SER A 47 5.80 -8.26 -2.79
N SER A 48 6.69 -7.49 -2.14
CA SER A 48 7.97 -7.98 -1.62
C SER A 48 7.78 -8.99 -0.50
N LEU A 49 6.66 -8.91 0.23
CA LEU A 49 6.21 -9.91 1.20
C LEU A 49 5.49 -11.12 0.56
N ALA A 50 5.48 -11.21 -0.77
CA ALA A 50 4.86 -12.26 -1.58
C ALA A 50 3.34 -12.38 -1.42
N LEU A 51 2.64 -11.27 -1.15
CA LEU A 51 1.17 -11.28 -1.11
C LEU A 51 0.57 -11.28 -2.52
N THR A 52 -0.44 -12.12 -2.73
CA THR A 52 -1.28 -12.11 -3.93
C THR A 52 -2.21 -10.91 -3.96
N LEU A 53 -2.78 -10.60 -5.13
CA LEU A 53 -3.76 -9.53 -5.29
C LEU A 53 -4.94 -9.67 -4.30
N ASP A 54 -5.51 -10.88 -4.17
CA ASP A 54 -6.57 -11.15 -3.19
C ASP A 54 -6.13 -10.85 -1.75
N GLN A 55 -4.93 -11.31 -1.36
CA GLN A 55 -4.40 -11.09 -0.02
C GLN A 55 -4.19 -9.59 0.26
N LYS A 56 -3.71 -8.83 -0.73
CA LYS A 56 -3.59 -7.36 -0.64
C LYS A 56 -4.96 -6.71 -0.47
N TYR A 57 -5.95 -7.09 -1.28
CA TYR A 57 -7.33 -6.60 -1.17
C TYR A 57 -7.90 -6.87 0.22
N PHE A 58 -7.84 -8.11 0.70
CA PHE A 58 -8.39 -8.47 2.02
C PHE A 58 -7.68 -7.74 3.16
N LEU A 59 -6.37 -7.55 3.07
CA LEU A 59 -5.60 -6.79 4.07
C LEU A 59 -6.07 -5.32 4.13
N MET A 60 -6.13 -4.65 2.97
CA MET A 60 -6.59 -3.25 2.88
C MET A 60 -8.05 -3.13 3.33
N ASN A 61 -8.93 -4.03 2.87
CA ASN A 61 -10.35 -4.02 3.25
C ASN A 61 -10.53 -4.17 4.77
N ARG A 62 -9.77 -5.07 5.40
CA ARG A 62 -9.80 -5.23 6.86
C ARG A 62 -9.30 -3.99 7.58
N GLN A 63 -8.26 -3.33 7.07
CA GLN A 63 -7.73 -2.10 7.66
C GLN A 63 -8.73 -0.94 7.52
N CYS A 64 -9.30 -0.74 6.32
CA CYS A 64 -10.35 0.25 6.07
C CYS A 64 -11.56 0.05 6.97
N THR A 65 -12.05 -1.19 7.09
CA THR A 65 -13.23 -1.49 7.90
C THR A 65 -13.02 -1.09 9.36
N LYS A 66 -11.83 -1.33 9.92
CA LYS A 66 -11.48 -0.89 11.27
C LYS A 66 -11.55 0.64 11.40
N TYR A 67 -10.97 1.36 10.45
CA TYR A 67 -10.98 2.81 10.46
C TYR A 67 -12.36 3.43 10.19
N PHE A 68 -13.17 2.83 9.32
CA PHE A 68 -14.54 3.30 9.08
C PHE A 68 -15.40 3.19 10.34
N LEU A 69 -15.20 2.13 11.13
CA LEU A 69 -15.84 1.99 12.43
C LEU A 69 -15.30 3.03 13.43
N GLU A 70 -13.99 3.21 13.49
CA GLU A 70 -13.33 4.18 14.36
C GLU A 70 -13.80 5.61 14.13
N PHE A 71 -13.81 6.05 12.86
CA PHE A 71 -14.23 7.40 12.45
C PHE A 71 -15.73 7.52 12.19
N GLN A 72 -16.51 6.46 12.49
CA GLN A 72 -17.95 6.43 12.33
C GLN A 72 -18.45 6.84 10.94
N VAL A 73 -17.71 6.46 9.89
CA VAL A 73 -18.00 6.84 8.50
C VAL A 73 -19.40 6.37 8.12
N LYS A 74 -20.33 7.32 7.93
CA LYS A 74 -21.73 7.07 7.55
C LYS A 74 -22.23 8.17 6.61
N GLY A 75 -23.24 7.85 5.80
CA GLY A 75 -23.97 8.84 4.99
C GLY A 75 -23.06 9.79 4.19
N ASN A 76 -23.06 11.06 4.56
CA ASN A 76 -22.30 12.13 3.89
C ASN A 76 -20.78 11.91 3.88
N ASP A 77 -20.22 11.28 4.91
CA ASP A 77 -18.78 10.99 4.96
C ASP A 77 -18.38 10.00 3.87
N LYS A 78 -19.24 9.01 3.61
CA LYS A 78 -19.02 8.06 2.52
C LYS A 78 -19.05 8.75 1.17
N ALA A 79 -20.01 9.65 0.95
CA ALA A 79 -20.08 10.44 -0.28
C ALA A 79 -18.84 11.34 -0.48
N PHE A 80 -18.29 11.89 0.61
CA PHE A 80 -17.03 12.64 0.58
C PHE A 80 -15.84 11.75 0.23
N LEU A 81 -15.73 10.56 0.82
CA LEU A 81 -14.68 9.59 0.47
C LEU A 81 -14.77 9.16 -0.99
N ASP A 82 -15.99 8.91 -1.50
CA ASP A 82 -16.21 8.56 -2.90
C ASP A 82 -15.85 9.67 -3.88
N ARG A 83 -16.04 10.94 -3.47
CA ARG A 83 -15.58 12.08 -4.27
C ARG A 83 -14.06 12.20 -4.23
N ASN A 84 -13.45 12.10 -3.04
CA ASN A 84 -11.99 12.15 -2.91
C ASN A 84 -11.29 11.05 -3.69
N PHE A 85 -11.79 9.81 -3.59
CA PHE A 85 -11.24 8.71 -4.37
C PHE A 85 -11.26 9.02 -5.86
N ARG A 86 -12.38 9.50 -6.41
CA ARG A 86 -12.47 9.81 -7.84
C ARG A 86 -11.50 10.91 -8.25
N ASN A 87 -11.36 11.95 -7.44
CA ASN A 87 -10.41 13.03 -7.71
C ASN A 87 -8.98 12.50 -7.73
N ILE A 88 -8.55 11.80 -6.67
CA ILE A 88 -7.19 11.27 -6.57
C ILE A 88 -6.94 10.20 -7.65
N TYR A 89 -7.91 9.32 -7.93
CA TYR A 89 -7.76 8.27 -8.94
C TYR A 89 -7.53 8.84 -10.34
N ASN A 90 -8.19 9.95 -10.68
CA ASN A 90 -8.02 10.58 -12.00
C ASN A 90 -6.62 11.20 -12.17
N ASP A 91 -6.01 11.64 -11.08
CA ASP A 91 -4.69 12.30 -11.09
C ASP A 91 -3.53 11.30 -10.82
N SER A 92 -3.83 10.18 -10.16
CA SER A 92 -2.85 9.18 -9.72
C SER A 92 -2.57 8.13 -10.81
N SER A 93 -1.38 8.23 -11.41
CA SER A 93 -0.87 7.22 -12.35
C SER A 93 -0.69 5.85 -11.67
N VAL A 94 -0.39 5.85 -10.38
CA VAL A 94 -0.18 4.66 -9.56
C VAL A 94 -1.49 3.89 -9.37
N LEU A 95 -2.57 4.57 -8.96
CA LEU A 95 -3.86 3.90 -8.74
C LEU A 95 -4.43 3.30 -10.02
N TYR A 96 -4.26 4.01 -11.14
CA TYR A 96 -4.64 3.51 -12.46
C TYR A 96 -3.84 2.24 -12.83
N SER A 97 -2.51 2.28 -12.67
CA SER A 97 -1.64 1.13 -12.97
C SER A 97 -2.02 -0.10 -12.16
N ILE A 98 -2.26 0.06 -10.84
CA ILE A 98 -2.71 -1.04 -9.97
C ILE A 98 -4.04 -1.61 -10.46
N ALA A 99 -5.00 -0.75 -10.83
CA ALA A 99 -6.31 -1.18 -11.32
C ALA A 99 -6.22 -1.96 -12.64
N GLU A 100 -5.26 -1.62 -13.50
CA GLU A 100 -4.99 -2.34 -14.75
C GLU A 100 -4.13 -3.60 -14.56
N GLY A 101 -3.65 -3.86 -13.35
CA GLY A 101 -2.76 -4.99 -13.05
C GLY A 101 -1.34 -4.81 -13.56
N ALA A 102 -0.92 -3.57 -13.77
CA ALA A 102 0.46 -3.20 -14.03
C ALA A 102 1.20 -2.85 -12.73
N THR A 103 2.52 -3.07 -12.73
CA THR A 103 3.39 -2.54 -11.67
C THR A 103 3.43 -1.01 -11.79
N PRO A 104 3.09 -0.27 -10.73
CA PRO A 104 3.17 1.19 -10.75
C PRO A 104 4.59 1.68 -11.01
N THR A 105 4.72 2.72 -11.82
CA THR A 105 6.01 3.38 -12.09
C THR A 105 6.01 4.77 -11.50
N LEU A 106 7.10 5.13 -10.83
CA LEU A 106 7.37 6.48 -10.34
C LEU A 106 8.51 7.13 -11.14
N PRO A 107 8.74 8.45 -11.01
CA PRO A 107 10.00 9.06 -11.43
C PRO A 107 11.20 8.25 -10.92
N THR A 108 12.23 8.07 -11.76
CA THR A 108 13.35 7.14 -11.51
C THR A 108 13.95 7.26 -10.12
N HIS A 109 14.21 8.50 -9.68
CA HIS A 109 14.82 8.76 -8.38
C HIS A 109 13.93 8.31 -7.19
N LEU A 110 12.60 8.32 -7.33
CA LEU A 110 11.68 7.81 -6.32
C LEU A 110 11.55 6.29 -6.39
N ASP A 111 11.49 5.73 -7.60
CA ASP A 111 11.39 4.29 -7.80
C ASP A 111 12.62 3.55 -7.25
N GLU A 112 13.81 4.14 -7.43
CA GLU A 112 15.07 3.64 -6.87
C GLU A 112 15.04 3.51 -5.34
N LEU A 113 14.39 4.44 -4.63
CA LEU A 113 14.25 4.36 -3.17
C LEU A 113 13.46 3.10 -2.77
N ILE A 114 12.37 2.82 -3.49
CA ILE A 114 11.52 1.66 -3.22
C ILE A 114 12.25 0.38 -3.63
N LEU A 115 12.96 0.37 -4.77
CA LEU A 115 13.77 -0.77 -5.23
C LEU A 115 14.81 -1.20 -4.19
N VAL A 116 15.53 -0.26 -3.59
CA VAL A 116 16.53 -0.56 -2.53
C VAL A 116 15.86 -1.20 -1.32
N ARG A 117 14.70 -0.69 -0.89
CA ARG A 117 13.92 -1.23 0.22
C ARG A 117 13.44 -2.65 -0.09
N ASP A 118 12.85 -2.85 -1.27
CA ASP A 118 12.31 -4.14 -1.73
C ASP A 118 13.40 -5.22 -1.85
N ALA A 119 14.57 -4.86 -2.37
CA ALA A 119 15.71 -5.76 -2.44
C ALA A 119 16.14 -6.24 -1.04
N GLY A 120 16.21 -5.32 -0.07
CA GLY A 120 16.50 -5.65 1.32
C GLY A 120 15.45 -6.55 1.97
N ILE A 121 14.15 -6.34 1.68
CA ILE A 121 13.07 -7.21 2.18
C ILE A 121 13.16 -8.60 1.54
N THR A 122 13.41 -8.66 0.24
CA THR A 122 13.56 -9.92 -0.49
C THR A 122 14.72 -10.74 0.05
N GLU A 123 15.86 -10.09 0.31
CA GLU A 123 16.99 -10.74 0.96
C GLU A 123 16.65 -11.20 2.38
N LEU A 124 16.00 -10.35 3.18
CA LEU A 124 15.57 -10.68 4.53
C LEU A 124 14.67 -11.93 4.56
N LEU A 125 13.74 -12.06 3.61
CA LEU A 125 12.87 -13.23 3.49
C LEU A 125 13.62 -14.51 3.11
N ARG A 126 14.68 -14.43 2.29
CA ARG A 126 15.50 -15.62 1.94
C ARG A 126 16.17 -16.23 3.15
N TRP A 127 16.57 -15.40 4.12
CA TRP A 127 17.24 -15.85 5.35
C TRP A 127 16.27 -16.35 6.42
N GLU A 128 14.98 -16.06 6.30
CA GLU A 128 13.98 -16.48 7.28
C GLU A 128 13.33 -17.82 6.93
N LYS A 129 13.67 -18.87 7.68
CA LYS A 129 13.13 -20.22 7.49
C LYS A 129 11.63 -20.36 7.81
N ASN A 130 11.02 -19.39 8.51
CA ASN A 130 9.63 -19.43 9.01
C ASN A 130 8.76 -18.26 8.51
N SER A 131 8.80 -17.97 7.21
CA SER A 131 8.06 -16.87 6.57
C SER A 131 6.55 -16.84 6.91
N LEU A 132 5.88 -18.00 7.00
CA LEU A 132 4.46 -18.11 7.36
C LEU A 132 4.10 -17.48 8.70
N THR A 133 4.99 -17.57 9.70
CA THR A 133 4.73 -16.95 11.01
C THR A 133 4.86 -15.42 10.96
N LEU A 134 5.66 -14.88 10.03
CA LEU A 134 5.85 -13.44 9.87
C LEU A 134 4.67 -12.76 9.18
N LEU A 135 4.02 -13.48 8.27
CA LEU A 135 2.99 -12.94 7.37
C LEU A 135 1.56 -13.10 7.93
N THR A 136 1.41 -13.18 9.25
CA THR A 136 0.08 -13.14 9.88
C THR A 136 -0.60 -11.79 9.60
N ALA A 137 -1.94 -11.79 9.49
CA ALA A 137 -2.70 -10.57 9.22
C ALA A 137 -2.40 -9.44 10.24
N VAL A 138 -2.20 -9.76 11.52
CA VAL A 138 -1.87 -8.76 12.56
C VAL A 138 -0.52 -8.08 12.28
N ARG A 139 0.49 -8.84 11.87
CA ARG A 139 1.82 -8.30 11.54
C ARG A 139 1.80 -7.49 10.26
N LEU A 140 1.12 -7.98 9.23
CA LEU A 140 0.94 -7.25 7.97
C LEU A 140 0.26 -5.90 8.19
N GLN A 141 -0.78 -5.85 9.02
CA GLN A 141 -1.43 -4.59 9.41
C GLN A 141 -0.47 -3.65 10.16
N ALA A 142 0.36 -4.18 11.05
CA ALA A 142 1.38 -3.38 11.73
C ALA A 142 2.43 -2.84 10.75
N TYR A 143 2.80 -3.58 9.71
CA TYR A 143 3.73 -3.10 8.69
C TYR A 143 3.15 -1.93 7.90
N VAL A 144 1.92 -2.05 7.42
CA VAL A 144 1.19 -0.97 6.74
C VAL A 144 1.06 0.26 7.65
N HIS A 145 0.60 0.05 8.89
CA HIS A 145 0.44 1.12 9.88
C HIS A 145 1.74 1.87 10.11
N MET A 146 2.85 1.13 10.30
CA MET A 146 4.13 1.74 10.57
C MET A 146 4.72 2.45 9.35
N SER A 147 4.46 2.00 8.12
CA SER A 147 4.84 2.75 6.91
C SER A 147 4.07 4.07 6.81
N CYS A 148 2.74 4.06 6.99
CA CYS A 148 1.94 5.28 7.01
C CYS A 148 2.34 6.23 8.16
N ASN A 149 2.58 5.71 9.35
CA ASN A 149 2.94 6.51 10.52
C ASN A 149 4.31 7.20 10.38
N ARG A 150 5.24 6.62 9.59
CA ARG A 150 6.52 7.27 9.27
C ARG A 150 6.38 8.31 8.17
N PHE A 151 5.48 8.09 7.23
CA PHE A 151 5.28 8.96 6.07
C PHE A 151 4.50 10.23 6.43
N PHE A 152 3.45 10.10 7.24
CA PHE A 152 2.59 11.23 7.62
C PHE A 152 2.97 11.82 8.97
N SER A 153 3.14 13.14 9.05
CA SER A 153 3.37 13.86 10.30
C SER A 153 2.08 14.18 11.05
N THR A 154 0.97 14.38 10.33
CA THR A 154 -0.34 14.79 10.87
C THR A 154 -1.46 13.84 10.46
N ASP A 155 -2.53 13.77 11.27
CA ASP A 155 -3.75 12.99 10.99
C ASP A 155 -3.49 11.55 10.55
N ARG A 156 -2.44 10.93 11.11
CA ARG A 156 -1.84 9.69 10.58
C ARG A 156 -2.85 8.57 10.37
N ARG A 157 -3.76 8.37 11.31
CA ARG A 157 -4.79 7.32 11.24
C ARG A 157 -5.84 7.62 10.15
N LEU A 158 -6.23 8.88 10.00
CA LEU A 158 -7.15 9.31 8.95
C LEU A 158 -6.49 9.16 7.57
N ARG A 159 -5.24 9.59 7.43
CA ARG A 159 -4.49 9.45 6.17
C ARG A 159 -4.21 7.99 5.82
N GLU A 160 -3.89 7.15 6.81
CA GLU A 160 -3.77 5.70 6.63
C GLU A 160 -5.09 5.10 6.14
N MET A 161 -6.23 5.48 6.72
CA MET A 161 -7.53 5.06 6.24
C MET A 161 -7.74 5.41 4.76
N LEU A 162 -7.42 6.64 4.36
CA LEU A 162 -7.56 7.09 2.97
C LEU A 162 -6.67 6.28 2.03
N VAL A 163 -5.39 6.11 2.37
CA VAL A 163 -4.44 5.29 1.58
C VAL A 163 -4.91 3.85 1.45
N CYS A 164 -5.38 3.25 2.55
CA CYS A 164 -5.92 1.89 2.52
C CYS A 164 -7.16 1.80 1.63
N ASP A 165 -8.06 2.80 1.66
CA ASP A 165 -9.29 2.78 0.85
C ASP A 165 -8.97 2.95 -0.64
N LEU A 166 -8.03 3.83 -0.97
CA LEU A 166 -7.52 4.00 -2.33
C LEU A 166 -6.97 2.68 -2.88
N LEU A 167 -6.06 2.03 -2.15
CA LEU A 167 -5.47 0.74 -2.55
C LEU A 167 -6.53 -0.36 -2.64
N ARG A 168 -7.41 -0.49 -1.63
CA ARG A 168 -8.51 -1.46 -1.61
C ARG A 168 -9.35 -1.36 -2.90
N ARG A 169 -9.74 -0.16 -3.29
CA ARG A 169 -10.59 0.09 -4.47
C ARG A 169 -9.85 -0.16 -5.79
N SER A 170 -8.56 0.15 -5.87
CA SER A 170 -7.77 -0.20 -7.06
C SER A 170 -7.56 -1.72 -7.19
N TYR A 171 -7.32 -2.43 -6.08
CA TYR A 171 -7.26 -3.89 -6.09
C TYR A 171 -8.60 -4.53 -6.47
N GLU A 172 -9.71 -4.00 -5.95
CA GLU A 172 -11.07 -4.44 -6.31
C GLU A 172 -11.33 -4.31 -7.81
N LYS A 173 -10.96 -3.18 -8.42
CA LYS A 173 -11.07 -2.97 -9.88
C LYS A 173 -10.26 -4.00 -10.67
N ASN A 174 -9.04 -4.29 -10.23
CA ASN A 174 -8.17 -5.28 -10.87
C ASN A 174 -8.76 -6.69 -10.78
N LEU A 175 -9.25 -7.10 -9.60
CA LEU A 175 -9.92 -8.40 -9.40
C LEU A 175 -11.11 -8.56 -10.36
N ILE A 176 -11.99 -7.57 -10.43
CA ILE A 176 -13.16 -7.60 -11.34
C ILE A 176 -12.74 -7.75 -12.80
N ARG A 177 -11.69 -7.04 -13.22
CA ARG A 177 -11.15 -7.13 -14.58
C ARG A 177 -10.59 -8.53 -14.89
N PHE A 178 -9.89 -9.13 -13.93
CA PHE A 178 -9.34 -10.48 -14.06
C PHE A 178 -10.44 -11.55 -14.17
N ASP A 179 -11.55 -11.39 -13.45
CA ASP A 179 -12.69 -12.30 -13.58
C ASP A 179 -13.39 -12.16 -14.93
N ASN A 180 -13.57 -10.93 -15.43
CA ASN A 180 -14.14 -10.68 -16.75
C ASN A 180 -13.27 -11.23 -17.90
N SER A 181 -11.94 -11.16 -17.77
CA SER A 181 -11.04 -11.69 -18.81
C SER A 181 -11.11 -13.22 -18.89
N LYS A 182 -11.23 -13.92 -17.75
CA LYS A 182 -11.44 -15.38 -17.71
C LYS A 182 -12.75 -15.81 -18.34
N LEU A 183 -13.84 -15.08 -18.07
CA LEU A 183 -15.14 -15.36 -18.68
C LEU A 183 -15.06 -15.24 -20.21
N SER A 184 -14.40 -14.21 -20.73
CA SER A 184 -14.24 -14.01 -22.18
C SER A 184 -13.36 -15.05 -22.91
N THR A 185 -12.51 -15.78 -22.19
CA THR A 185 -11.65 -16.83 -22.75
C THR A 185 -12.30 -18.21 -22.72
N THR A 186 -13.36 -18.39 -21.95
CA THR A 186 -14.07 -19.68 -21.80
C THR A 186 -15.19 -19.84 -22.85
N GLU A 187 -15.56 -18.76 -23.54
CA GLU A 187 -16.60 -18.72 -24.59
C GLU A 187 -16.04 -18.84 -26.02
N LYS A 188 -14.80 -19.33 -26.20
CA LYS A 188 -14.19 -19.62 -27.51
C LYS A 188 -13.73 -21.06 -27.60
#